data_AF-A0A132U680-F1
#
_entry.id   AF-A0A132U680-F1
#
_cell.length_a   1.000
_cell.length_b   1.000
_cell.length_c   1.000
_cell.angle_alpha   90.00
_cell.angle_beta   90.00
_cell.angle_gamma   90.00
#
_symmetry.space_group_name_H-M   'P 1'
#
loop_
_entity.id
_entity.type
_entity.pdbx_description
1 polymer ?
#
loop_
_entity_poly.entity_id
_entity_poly.type
_entity_poly.pdbx_seq_one_letter_code
_entity_poly.pdbx_strand_id
1 'polypeptide(L)' 'MIQGVTQIDKEQIANPLAGALLPLESLPDKAFASGAMGKGIVIEPSSGILTSPVNGTVIWMY' A
#
# COMPACT_ATOMS: atom_id res chain seq x y z
N MET A 1 -25.10 20.42 21.70
CA MET A 1 -25.04 20.01 20.27
C MET A 1 -23.77 20.54 19.65
N ILE A 2 -23.26 19.86 18.62
CA ILE A 2 -22.06 20.06 17.77
C ILE A 2 -20.83 19.20 18.12
N GLN A 3 -20.85 17.94 17.69
CA GLN A 3 -19.63 17.18 17.41
C GLN A 3 -19.17 17.56 16.01
N GLY A 4 -18.02 18.23 15.89
CA GLY A 4 -17.40 18.54 14.61
C GLY A 4 -16.91 17.26 13.96
N VAL A 5 -17.58 16.83 12.90
CA VAL A 5 -17.13 15.71 12.07
C VAL A 5 -15.97 16.25 11.22
N THR A 6 -14.73 15.96 11.61
CA THR A 6 -13.56 16.19 10.75
C THR A 6 -13.69 15.24 9.56
N GLN A 7 -13.96 15.78 8.39
CA GLN A 7 -13.94 15.01 7.15
C GLN A 7 -12.49 14.61 6.86
N ILE A 8 -12.18 13.33 7.05
CA ILE A 8 -10.90 12.76 6.66
C ILE A 8 -10.94 12.61 5.15
N ASP A 9 -10.14 13.40 4.44
CA ASP A 9 -9.95 13.23 3.00
C ASP A 9 -9.40 11.81 2.75
N LYS A 10 -10.17 11.01 2.02
CA LYS A 10 -9.73 9.67 1.63
C LYS A 10 -8.68 9.82 0.55
N GLU A 11 -7.44 9.55 0.90
CA GLU A 11 -6.37 9.45 -0.09
C GLU A 11 -6.55 8.18 -0.93
N GLN A 12 -6.58 8.34 -2.24
CA GLN A 12 -6.69 7.22 -3.17
C GLN A 12 -5.30 6.73 -3.58
N ILE A 13 -5.02 5.47 -3.27
CA ILE A 13 -3.80 4.79 -3.70
C ILE A 13 -4.15 3.99 -4.96
N ALA A 14 -3.56 4.37 -6.10
CA ALA A 14 -3.73 3.66 -7.35
C ALA A 14 -2.96 2.33 -7.30
N ASN A 15 -3.36 1.36 -8.13
CA ASN A 15 -2.65 0.09 -8.22
C ASN A 15 -1.29 0.30 -8.92
N PRO A 16 -0.14 0.09 -8.23
CA PRO A 16 1.16 0.31 -8.84
C PRO A 16 1.57 -0.80 -9.81
N LEU A 17 0.97 -2.00 -9.72
CA LEU A 17 1.41 -3.21 -10.41
C LEU A 17 0.23 -4.13 -10.73
N ALA A 18 0.14 -4.61 -11.98
CA ALA A 18 -0.88 -5.60 -12.32
C ALA A 18 -0.61 -6.92 -11.59
N GLY A 19 -1.63 -7.51 -10.95
CA GLY A 19 -1.45 -8.69 -10.13
C GLY A 19 -2.65 -9.04 -9.24
N ALA A 20 -2.49 -10.09 -8.44
CA ALA A 20 -3.47 -10.52 -7.43
C ALA A 20 -3.16 -9.93 -6.06
N LEU A 21 -4.18 -9.57 -5.30
CA LEU A 21 -4.03 -9.05 -3.94
C LEU A 21 -4.06 -10.19 -2.91
N LEU A 22 -3.11 -10.14 -1.98
CA LEU A 22 -2.99 -11.07 -0.87
C LEU A 22 -2.88 -10.31 0.46
N PRO A 23 -3.32 -10.91 1.58
CA PRO A 23 -3.07 -10.36 2.91
C PRO A 23 -1.58 -10.20 3.20
N LEU A 24 -1.19 -9.19 3.99
CA LEU A 24 0.22 -9.00 4.34
C LEU A 24 0.78 -10.17 5.16
N GLU A 25 -0.07 -10.76 6.00
CA GLU A 25 0.22 -11.88 6.89
C GLU A 25 0.50 -13.18 6.15
N SER A 26 0.12 -13.29 4.86
CA SER A 26 0.39 -14.51 4.08
C SER A 26 1.82 -14.62 3.58
N LEU A 27 2.65 -13.58 3.77
CA LEU A 27 4.05 -13.63 3.37
C LEU A 27 4.87 -14.55 4.29
N PRO A 28 5.82 -15.31 3.72
CA PRO A 28 6.78 -16.08 4.53
C PRO A 28 7.79 -15.17 5.26
N ASP A 29 8.00 -13.94 4.79
CA ASP A 29 8.90 -12.98 5.41
C ASP A 29 8.24 -12.28 6.61
N LYS A 30 8.77 -12.58 7.81
CA LYS A 30 8.27 -12.04 9.08
C LYS A 30 8.44 -10.53 9.21
N ALA A 31 9.41 -9.92 8.54
CA ALA A 31 9.63 -8.47 8.63
C ALA A 31 8.40 -7.71 8.11
N PHE A 32 7.79 -8.20 7.03
CA PHE A 32 6.58 -7.65 6.44
C PHE A 32 5.31 -8.25 7.08
N ALA A 33 5.24 -9.58 7.21
CA ALA A 33 4.03 -10.28 7.68
C ALA A 33 3.64 -9.94 9.13
N SER A 34 4.59 -9.50 9.96
CA SER A 34 4.28 -9.03 11.32
C SER A 34 3.60 -7.65 11.36
N GLY A 35 3.61 -6.91 10.24
CA GLY A 35 3.13 -5.52 10.20
C GLY A 35 4.06 -4.52 10.92
N ALA A 36 5.26 -4.93 11.35
CA ALA A 36 6.21 -4.06 12.03
C ALA A 36 6.66 -2.86 11.17
N MET A 37 6.67 -3.03 9.84
CA MET A 37 6.97 -1.97 8.87
C MET A 37 5.76 -1.08 8.51
N GLY A 38 4.59 -1.39 9.07
CA GLY A 38 3.34 -0.71 8.76
C GLY A 38 2.28 -1.67 8.22
N LYS A 39 1.03 -1.19 8.20
CA LYS A 39 -0.10 -1.90 7.57
C LYS A 39 0.01 -1.78 6.06
N GLY A 40 -0.39 -2.83 5.35
CA GLY A 40 -0.33 -2.84 3.90
C GLY A 40 -1.04 -4.05 3.30
N ILE A 41 -0.83 -4.23 2.00
CA ILE A 41 -1.32 -5.34 1.19
C ILE A 41 -0.16 -5.88 0.35
N VAL A 42 -0.31 -7.12 -0.11
CA VAL A 42 0.66 -7.77 -0.98
C VAL A 42 0.07 -7.88 -2.38
N ILE A 43 0.91 -7.65 -3.38
CA ILE A 43 0.56 -7.81 -4.79
C ILE A 43 1.45 -8.90 -5.36
N GLU A 44 0.86 -10.00 -5.83
CA GLU A 44 1.54 -11.01 -6.63
C GLU A 44 1.50 -10.57 -8.11
N PRO A 45 2.63 -10.12 -8.69
CA PRO A 45 2.63 -9.49 -10.00
C PRO A 45 2.33 -10.47 -11.14
N SER A 46 1.48 -10.05 -12.07
CA SER A 46 1.27 -10.71 -13.36
C SER A 46 2.06 -10.06 -14.50
N SER A 47 2.68 -8.90 -14.26
CA SER A 47 3.53 -8.18 -15.21
C SER A 47 4.73 -7.54 -14.50
N GLY A 48 5.80 -7.23 -15.23
CA GLY A 48 7.01 -6.58 -14.69
C GLY A 48 7.02 -5.05 -14.76
N ILE A 49 5.87 -4.40 -14.98
CA ILE A 49 5.79 -2.94 -15.14
C ILE A 49 5.29 -2.31 -13.85
N LEU A 50 6.18 -1.61 -13.13
CA LEU A 50 5.86 -0.87 -11.92
C LEU A 50 5.57 0.61 -12.26
N THR A 51 4.47 1.13 -11.72
CA THR A 51 4.03 2.53 -11.89
C THR A 51 3.82 3.19 -10.52
N SER A 52 3.81 4.53 -10.48
CA SER A 52 3.61 5.24 -9.21
C SER A 52 2.17 5.10 -8.73
N PRO A 53 1.93 4.71 -7.46
CA PRO A 53 0.58 4.62 -6.90
C PRO A 53 0.01 5.97 -6.46
N VAL A 54 0.84 7.01 -6.36
CA VAL A 54 0.48 8.34 -5.85
C VAL A 54 1.19 9.45 -6.61
N ASN A 55 0.70 10.68 -6.46
CA ASN A 55 1.44 11.88 -6.84
C ASN A 55 2.39 12.28 -5.69
N GLY A 56 3.69 12.26 -5.94
CA GLY A 56 4.69 12.55 -4.91
C GLY A 56 6.12 12.51 -5.45
N THR A 57 7.09 12.57 -4.53
CA THR A 57 8.52 12.58 -4.85
C THR A 57 9.17 11.28 -4.38
N VAL A 58 9.97 10.66 -5.25
CA VAL A 58 10.76 9.47 -4.90
C VAL A 58 11.87 9.87 -3.93
N ILE A 59 11.90 9.25 -2.76
CA ILE A 59 12.89 9.53 -1.70
C ILE A 59 14.10 8.59 -1.73
N TRP A 60 13.91 7.36 -2.19
CA TRP A 60 14.94 6.31 -2.23
C TRP A 60 14.72 5.41 -3.45
N MET A 61 15.81 5.00 -4.10
CA MET A 61 15.85 4.00 -5.16
C MET A 61 17.09 3.13 -4.92
N TYR A 62 16.92 1.81 -4.99
CA TYR A 62 18.00 0.83 -4.86
C TYR A 62 18.21 0.11 -6.20
#